data_AF-A0A1D6Q4I0-F1
#
_entry.id   AF-A0A1D6Q4I0-F1
#
_cell.length_a   1.000
_cell.length_b   1.000
_cell.length_c   1.000
_cell.angle_alpha   90.00
_cell.angle_beta   90.00
_cell.angle_gamma   90.00
#
_symmetry.space_group_name_H-M   'P 1'
#
loop_
_entity.id
_entity.type
_entity.pdbx_description
1 polymer ?
#
loop_
_entity_poly.entity_id
_entity_poly.type
_entity_poly.pdbx_seq_one_letter_code
_entity_poly.pdbx_strand_id
1 'polypeptide(L)' 'MQEAQNKLSATIAEPIFHRVRDVAPNKAMFCLSFKLPMECLKGDSENHIESVAK' A
#
# COMPACT_ATOMS: atom_id res chain seq x y z
N MET A 1 -2.99 -8.78 -5.07
CA MET A 1 -2.13 -7.78 -5.78
C MET A 1 -2.92 -7.02 -6.83
N GLN A 2 -3.60 -7.69 -7.79
CA GLN A 2 -4.36 -7.01 -8.86
C GLN A 2 -5.36 -5.96 -8.36
N GLU A 3 -6.15 -6.28 -7.33
CA GLU A 3 -7.14 -5.33 -6.80
C GLU A 3 -6.50 -4.04 -6.24
N ALA A 4 -5.35 -4.17 -5.56
CA ALA A 4 -4.60 -3.01 -5.06
C ALA A 4 -4.07 -2.15 -6.21
N GLN A 5 -3.53 -2.77 -7.26
CA GLN A 5 -3.07 -2.06 -8.47
C GLN A 5 -4.22 -1.35 -9.19
N ASN A 6 -5.39 -2.00 -9.29
CA ASN A 6 -6.57 -1.41 -9.89
C ASN A 6 -7.05 -0.19 -9.09
N LYS A 7 -7.08 -0.27 -7.77
CA LYS A 7 -7.46 0.85 -6.88
C LYS A 7 -6.46 2.01 -6.97
N LEU A 8 -5.17 1.71 -7.08
CA LEU A 8 -4.12 2.71 -7.28
C LEU A 8 -4.06 3.26 -8.70
N SER A 9 -4.75 2.63 -9.66
CA SER A 9 -4.61 2.89 -11.09
C SER A 9 -3.15 2.89 -11.57
N ALA A 10 -2.32 2.06 -10.93
CA ALA A 10 -0.88 2.02 -11.16
C ALA A 10 -0.31 0.62 -10.86
N THR A 11 0.83 0.31 -11.48
CA THR A 11 1.56 -0.93 -11.25
C THR A 11 2.38 -0.84 -9.97
N ILE A 12 2.26 -1.84 -9.08
CA ILE A 12 3.07 -1.95 -7.87
C ILE A 12 4.38 -2.64 -8.24
N ALA A 13 5.48 -1.87 -8.29
CA ALA A 13 6.81 -2.40 -8.52
C ALA A 13 7.44 -2.93 -7.23
N GLU A 14 8.24 -4.00 -7.35
CA GLU A 14 9.02 -4.60 -6.25
C GLU A 14 8.20 -4.89 -4.96
N PRO A 15 7.04 -5.58 -5.05
CA PRO A 15 6.21 -5.86 -3.87
C PRO A 15 6.89 -6.84 -2.92
N ILE A 16 6.89 -6.53 -1.62
CA ILE A 16 7.39 -7.39 -0.55
C ILE A 16 6.24 -7.78 0.36
N PHE A 17 6.04 -9.09 0.55
CA PHE A 17 5.05 -9.63 1.47
C PHE A 17 5.70 -10.03 2.80
N HIS A 18 5.28 -9.41 3.88
CA HIS A 18 5.67 -9.77 5.24
C HIS A 18 4.55 -10.58 5.89
N ARG A 19 4.78 -11.85 6.19
CA ARG A 19 3.84 -12.64 7.00
C ARG A 19 3.95 -12.19 8.46
N VAL A 20 2.87 -11.62 9.01
CA VAL A 20 2.90 -11.04 10.36
C VAL A 20 2.53 -12.07 11.42
N ARG A 21 1.39 -12.75 11.23
CA ARG A 21 0.84 -13.72 12.20
C ARG A 21 -0.28 -14.55 11.59
N ASP A 22 -0.60 -15.66 12.23
CA ASP A 22 -1.88 -16.34 12.03
C ASP A 22 -3.01 -15.55 12.72
N VAL A 23 -4.19 -15.53 12.11
CA VAL A 23 -5.37 -14.82 12.65
C VAL A 23 -6.57 -15.75 12.87
N ALA A 24 -6.56 -16.92 12.25
CA ALA A 24 -7.53 -18.00 12.42
C ALA A 24 -6.97 -19.29 11.75
N PRO A 25 -7.58 -20.47 11.96
CA PRO A 25 -7.19 -21.67 11.22
C PRO A 25 -7.19 -21.42 9.70
N ASN A 26 -6.07 -21.74 9.04
CA ASN A 26 -5.84 -21.52 7.61
C ASN A 26 -5.92 -20.05 7.15
N LYS A 27 -5.81 -19.08 8.07
CA LYS A 27 -5.81 -17.65 7.76
C LYS A 27 -4.64 -16.96 8.43
N ALA A 28 -3.82 -16.28 7.63
CA ALA A 28 -2.71 -15.46 8.10
C ALA A 28 -2.84 -14.02 7.63
N MET A 29 -2.35 -13.09 8.45
CA MET A 29 -2.20 -11.69 8.10
C MET A 29 -0.85 -11.47 7.41
N PHE A 30 -0.87 -10.71 6.33
CA PHE A 30 0.32 -10.26 5.62
C PHE A 30 0.30 -8.74 5.49
N CYS A 31 1.47 -8.11 5.67
CA CYS A 31 1.70 -6.74 5.24
C CYS A 31 2.30 -6.76 3.84
N LEU A 32 1.86 -5.82 2.99
CA LEU A 32 2.41 -5.59 1.66
C LEU A 32 3.15 -4.25 1.67
N SER A 33 4.46 -4.29 1.46
CA SER A 33 5.31 -3.12 1.36
C SER A 33 5.76 -2.93 -0.09
N PHE A 34 5.71 -1.70 -0.58
CA PHE A 34 6.10 -1.32 -1.93
C PHE A 34 6.43 0.17 -1.98
N LYS A 35 7.19 0.59 -3.00
CA LYS A 35 7.37 2.00 -3.30
C LYS A 35 6.10 2.52 -3.96
N LEU A 36 5.55 3.62 -3.45
CA LEU A 36 4.36 4.24 -4.05
C LEU A 36 4.66 4.64 -5.50
N PRO A 37 3.87 4.17 -6.49
CA PRO A 37 4.06 4.56 -7.89
C PRO A 37 3.84 6.06 -8.08
N MET A 38 4.68 6.71 -8.90
CA MET A 38 4.58 8.15 -9.14
C MET A 38 3.27 8.54 -9.83
N GLU A 39 2.66 7.61 -10.57
CA GLU A 39 1.35 7.75 -11.20
C GLU A 39 0.25 8.03 -10.17
N CYS A 40 0.40 7.52 -8.94
CA CYS A 40 -0.55 7.75 -7.85
C CYS A 40 -0.51 9.19 -7.30
N LEU A 41 0.57 9.95 -7.57
CA LEU A 41 0.75 11.31 -7.05
C LEU A 41 0.16 12.40 -7.95
N LYS A 42 -0.41 12.03 -9.10
CA LYS A 42 -1.01 12.97 -10.07
C LYS A 42 -2.45 13.28 -9.65
N GLY A 43 -2.64 14.18 -8.70
CA GLY A 43 -3.99 14.59 -8.26
C GLY A 43 -4.07 15.63 -7.14
N ASP A 44 -3.07 15.72 -6.26
CA ASP A 44 -3.11 16.62 -5.08
C ASP A 44 -1.99 17.67 -5.11
N SER A 45 -1.85 18.39 -6.23
CA SER A 45 -1.33 19.76 -6.11
C SER A 45 -2.41 20.58 -5.43
N GLU A 46 -2.36 20.59 -4.09
CA GLU A 46 -2.87 21.56 -3.12
C GLU A 46 -3.61 20.90 -1.93
N ASN A 47 -2.89 20.82 -0.79
CA ASN A 47 -3.37 20.67 0.59
C ASN A 47 -3.70 19.25 1.09
N HIS A 48 -2.75 18.59 1.76
CA HIS A 48 -2.89 18.19 3.17
C HIS A 48 -1.58 17.56 3.70
N ILE A 49 -0.66 18.38 4.20
CA ILE A 49 0.36 17.91 5.13
C ILE A 49 -0.14 18.28 6.53
N GLU A 50 -0.92 17.41 7.18
CA GLU A 50 -1.12 17.48 8.63
C GLU A 50 -0.45 16.30 9.32
N SER A 51 0.64 16.66 10.01
CA SER A 51 1.16 16.09 11.25
C SER A 51 0.99 14.60 11.53
N VAL A 52 2.09 13.86 11.43
CA VAL A 52 2.45 12.88 12.46
C VAL A 52 3.88 13.15 12.91
N ALA A 53 3.99 14.06 13.89
CA ALA A 53 5.06 14.06 14.87
C ALA A 53 4.41 14.47 16.20
N LYS A 54 4.12 13.48 17.04
CA LYS A 54 3.99 13.68 18.49
C LYS A 54 4.44 12.43 19.21
#